data_AF-E4X517-F1
#
_entry.id   AF-E4X517-F1
#
_cell.length_a   1.000
_cell.length_b   1.000
_cell.length_c   1.000
_cell.angle_alpha   90.00
_cell.angle_beta   90.00
_cell.angle_gamma   90.00
#
_symmetry.space_group_name_H-M   'P 1'
#
loop_
_entity.id
_entity.type
_entity.pdbx_description
1 polymer ?
#
loop_
_entity_poly.entity_id
_entity_poly.type
_entity_poly.pdbx_seq_one_letter_code
_entity_poly.pdbx_strand_id
1 'polypeptide(L)'
;MDGQAFVPDLYAIPWFLTMFSHVFPIKKIFHLWDKLLVYDSSLPLFIAVAIMIRLKRQLMTFSFNDCILSFSDMPDIDVDDIVTQSTVLHRDTPPSCSYRVHQPDFADTSLLAIHKEDIDLQARRMERLPIISLSDVCRLNRIKSSTFIGNFTGEEFEIVDDIESLATIERLLIVDCRDEADFKTGTLPGAINLPSKTSFEDPTSEVPISTLRPSLSSIKLISARGSRIIVVAGKDTRDGQAFAERLLSLGYPKLTILHGGFNLLSSLGATLELPDLREDS
;
A
#
# COMPACT_ATOMS: atom_id res chain seq x y z
N MET A 1 9.07 1.46 17.06
CA MET A 1 8.23 0.79 18.08
C MET A 1 8.23 -0.72 17.92
N ASP A 2 8.57 -1.27 16.75
CA ASP A 2 8.72 -2.73 16.55
C ASP A 2 9.78 -3.38 17.46
N GLY A 3 10.78 -2.62 17.92
CA GLY A 3 11.75 -3.07 18.93
C GLY A 3 11.21 -3.17 20.37
N GLN A 4 9.99 -2.69 20.64
CA GLN A 4 9.36 -2.70 21.98
C GLN A 4 8.14 -3.62 22.07
N ALA A 5 7.80 -4.38 21.01
CA ALA A 5 6.63 -5.27 20.98
C ALA A 5 5.28 -4.60 21.33
N PHE A 6 5.18 -3.27 21.15
CA PHE A 6 3.97 -2.50 21.43
C PHE A 6 3.05 -2.53 20.20
N VAL A 7 2.22 -3.57 20.10
CA VAL A 7 1.35 -3.84 18.94
C VAL A 7 -0.03 -3.18 19.07
N PRO A 8 -0.71 -2.85 17.94
CA PRO A 8 -2.05 -2.26 17.95
C PRO A 8 -3.08 -2.99 18.82
N ASP A 9 -3.01 -4.32 18.88
CA ASP A 9 -3.93 -5.16 19.66
C ASP A 9 -3.98 -4.78 21.16
N LEU A 10 -2.91 -4.18 21.69
CA LEU A 10 -2.85 -3.79 23.11
C LEU A 10 -3.66 -2.54 23.45
N TYR A 11 -3.93 -1.65 22.48
CA TYR A 11 -4.55 -0.35 22.74
C TYR A 11 -5.73 -0.03 21.82
N ALA A 12 -5.78 -0.59 20.61
CA ALA A 12 -6.72 -0.19 19.58
C ALA A 12 -8.02 -1.02 19.53
N ILE A 13 -8.08 -2.17 20.22
CA ILE A 13 -9.31 -2.97 20.33
C ILE A 13 -10.52 -2.12 20.75
N PRO A 14 -10.48 -1.36 21.88
CA PRO A 14 -11.62 -0.52 22.28
C PRO A 14 -11.93 0.58 21.27
N TRP A 15 -10.94 1.07 20.51
CA TRP A 15 -11.14 2.12 19.51
C TRP A 15 -12.09 1.65 18.42
N PHE A 16 -11.85 0.46 17.86
CA PHE A 16 -12.66 -0.06 16.77
C PHE A 16 -13.99 -0.66 17.26
N LEU A 17 -14.00 -1.35 18.41
CA LEU A 17 -15.24 -1.92 18.97
C LEU A 17 -16.26 -0.87 19.36
N THR A 18 -15.81 0.26 19.90
CA THR A 18 -16.69 1.33 20.40
C THR A 18 -16.75 2.53 19.46
N MET A 19 -16.16 2.43 18.27
CA MET A 19 -16.01 3.54 17.32
C MET A 19 -15.50 4.81 18.02
N PHE A 20 -14.44 4.66 18.81
CA PHE A 20 -13.75 5.67 19.61
C PHE A 20 -14.55 6.30 20.76
N SER A 21 -15.79 5.87 21.03
CA SER A 21 -16.61 6.46 22.12
C SER A 21 -16.08 6.17 23.53
N HIS A 22 -15.31 5.09 23.71
CA HIS A 22 -14.64 4.83 24.98
C HIS A 22 -13.52 5.84 25.30
N VAL A 23 -12.89 6.42 24.26
CA VAL A 23 -11.69 7.26 24.42
C VAL A 23 -11.96 8.75 24.27
N PHE A 24 -13.02 9.16 23.56
CA PHE A 24 -13.38 10.57 23.41
C PHE A 24 -14.63 10.95 24.21
N PRO A 25 -14.61 12.11 24.90
CA PRO A 25 -15.80 12.66 25.53
C PRO A 25 -16.94 12.92 24.53
N ILE A 26 -18.18 12.91 25.02
CA ILE A 26 -19.40 13.00 24.19
C ILE A 26 -19.43 14.21 23.24
N LYS A 27 -18.87 15.37 23.62
CA LYS A 27 -18.83 16.55 22.75
C LYS A 27 -17.92 16.35 21.55
N LYS A 28 -16.79 15.66 21.75
CA LYS A 28 -15.76 15.38 20.74
C LYS A 28 -16.18 14.24 19.83
N ILE A 29 -16.83 13.21 20.37
CA ILE A 29 -17.22 12.03 19.59
C ILE A 29 -18.28 12.35 18.53
N PHE A 30 -19.19 13.29 18.77
CA PHE A 30 -20.17 13.70 17.75
C PHE A 30 -19.50 14.25 16.48
N HIS A 31 -18.51 15.13 16.62
CA HIS A 31 -17.77 15.66 15.47
C HIS A 31 -17.04 14.56 14.68
N LEU A 32 -16.52 13.54 15.38
CA LEU A 32 -15.89 12.39 14.74
C LEU A 32 -16.92 11.51 14.02
N TRP A 33 -18.05 11.25 14.68
CA TRP A 33 -19.13 10.41 14.16
C TRP A 33 -19.83 11.02 12.95
N ASP A 34 -20.01 12.35 12.93
CA ASP A 34 -20.54 13.07 11.77
C ASP A 34 -19.73 12.79 10.50
N LYS A 35 -18.43 12.56 10.64
CA LYS A 35 -17.55 12.20 9.51
C LYS A 35 -17.55 10.71 9.23
N LEU A 36 -17.54 9.87 10.27
CA LEU A 36 -17.61 8.42 10.12
C LEU A 36 -18.88 7.95 9.39
N LEU A 37 -20.00 8.64 9.56
CA LEU A 37 -21.26 8.31 8.89
C LEU A 37 -21.29 8.71 7.40
N VAL A 38 -20.36 9.56 6.95
CA VAL A 38 -20.31 10.06 5.57
C VAL A 38 -19.36 9.23 4.70
N TYR A 39 -18.31 8.64 5.29
CA TYR A 39 -17.31 7.85 4.58
C TYR A 39 -17.56 6.36 4.69
N ASP A 40 -16.84 5.58 3.87
CA ASP A 40 -16.91 4.13 3.90
C ASP A 40 -16.27 3.53 5.18
N SER A 41 -16.47 2.23 5.34
CA SER A 41 -16.03 1.47 6.52
C SER A 41 -14.52 1.48 6.80
N SER A 42 -13.67 2.01 5.91
CA SER A 42 -12.22 2.13 6.10
C SER A 42 -11.80 3.38 6.88
N LEU A 43 -12.62 4.44 6.93
CA LEU A 43 -12.26 5.70 7.62
C LEU A 43 -11.81 5.52 9.08
N PRO A 44 -12.41 4.63 9.90
CA PRO A 44 -11.92 4.35 11.25
C PRO A 44 -10.42 4.01 11.32
N LEU A 45 -9.89 3.26 10.34
CA LEU A 45 -8.46 2.93 10.29
C LEU A 45 -7.60 4.18 10.14
N PHE A 46 -8.02 5.10 9.27
CA PHE A 46 -7.30 6.35 9.04
C PHE A 46 -7.40 7.32 10.21
N ILE A 47 -8.51 7.31 10.96
CA ILE A 47 -8.63 8.04 12.23
C ILE A 47 -7.62 7.51 13.25
N ALA A 48 -7.53 6.18 13.40
CA ALA A 48 -6.55 5.57 14.30
C ALA A 48 -5.11 5.93 13.90
N VAL A 49 -4.79 5.89 12.60
CA VAL A 49 -3.48 6.31 12.08
C VAL A 49 -3.21 7.79 12.34
N ALA A 50 -4.19 8.69 12.13
CA ALA A 50 -4.05 10.11 12.41
C ALA A 50 -3.77 10.38 13.89
N ILE A 51 -4.46 9.68 14.81
CA ILE A 51 -4.19 9.72 16.25
C ILE A 51 -2.74 9.30 16.52
N MET A 52 -2.30 8.18 15.96
CA MET A 52 -0.92 7.69 16.13
C MET A 52 0.13 8.66 15.60
N ILE A 53 -0.13 9.31 14.46
CA ILE A 53 0.77 10.33 13.89
C ILE A 53 0.85 11.54 14.84
N ARG A 54 -0.29 12.00 15.37
CA ARG A 54 -0.35 13.12 16.30
C ARG A 54 0.44 12.83 17.58
N LEU A 55 0.34 11.61 18.10
CA LEU A 55 1.00 11.18 19.33
C LEU A 55 2.45 10.73 19.12
N LYS A 56 2.90 10.53 17.87
CA LYS A 56 4.22 9.99 17.52
C LYS A 56 5.35 10.63 18.31
N ARG A 57 5.39 11.97 18.42
CA ARG A 57 6.50 12.66 19.11
C ARG A 57 6.56 12.31 20.59
N GLN A 58 5.41 12.21 21.26
CA GLN A 58 5.32 11.83 22.66
C GLN A 58 5.66 10.34 22.83
N LEU A 59 5.05 9.48 22.02
CA LEU A 59 5.27 8.03 22.08
C LEU A 59 6.73 7.61 21.85
N MET A 60 7.49 8.38 21.05
CA MET A 60 8.93 8.13 20.85
C MET A 60 9.77 8.37 22.12
N THR A 61 9.22 9.04 23.14
CA THR A 61 9.87 9.29 24.44
C THR A 61 9.35 8.38 25.55
N PHE A 62 8.24 7.68 25.33
CA PHE A 62 7.56 6.89 26.35
C PHE A 62 8.16 5.50 26.50
N SER A 63 8.10 4.96 27.72
CA SER A 63 8.29 3.53 27.96
C SER A 63 7.03 2.74 27.60
N PHE A 64 7.12 1.41 27.54
CA PHE A 64 5.97 0.53 27.29
C PHE A 64 4.80 0.82 28.25
N ASN A 65 5.08 0.98 29.54
CA ASN A 65 4.05 1.24 30.55
C ASN A 65 3.42 2.63 30.37
N ASP A 66 4.22 3.64 30.02
CA ASP A 66 3.73 5.00 29.77
C ASP A 66 2.79 5.03 28.55
N CYS A 67 3.09 4.24 27.51
CA CYS A 67 2.19 4.07 26.36
C CYS A 67 0.84 3.47 26.76
N ILE A 68 0.81 2.37 27.53
CA ILE A 68 -0.44 1.73 27.97
C ILE A 68 -1.31 2.70 28.76
N LEU A 69 -0.71 3.44 29.70
CA LEU A 69 -1.43 4.44 30.49
C LEU A 69 -1.96 5.57 29.61
N SER A 70 -1.13 6.10 28.71
CA SER A 70 -1.52 7.22 27.85
C SER A 70 -2.64 6.87 26.86
N PHE A 71 -2.77 5.62 26.43
CA PHE A 71 -3.86 5.20 25.53
C PHE A 71 -5.14 4.83 26.27
N SER A 72 -5.05 4.51 27.56
CA SER A 72 -6.23 4.26 28.41
C SER A 72 -6.98 5.57 28.66
N ASP A 73 -6.25 6.64 28.98
CA ASP A 73 -6.77 8.00 29.15
C ASP A 73 -6.25 8.88 28.01
N MET A 74 -6.88 8.74 26.83
CA MET A 74 -6.50 9.44 25.60
C MET A 74 -6.14 10.92 25.88
N PRO A 75 -4.93 11.38 25.51
CA PRO A 75 -4.50 12.73 25.79
C PRO A 75 -5.41 13.75 25.08
N ASP A 76 -5.34 15.02 25.49
CA ASP A 76 -6.15 16.07 24.87
C ASP A 76 -5.71 16.32 23.42
N ILE A 77 -6.41 15.65 22.51
CA ILE A 77 -6.22 15.73 21.06
C ILE A 77 -7.33 16.60 20.48
N ASP A 78 -6.95 17.44 19.52
CA ASP A 78 -7.86 18.21 18.69
C ASP A 78 -8.54 17.30 17.65
N VAL A 79 -9.85 17.11 17.78
CA VAL A 79 -10.62 16.21 16.90
C VAL A 79 -10.72 16.75 15.48
N ASP A 80 -10.75 18.08 15.30
CA ASP A 80 -10.88 18.68 13.98
C ASP A 80 -9.60 18.43 13.15
N ASP A 81 -8.43 18.49 13.77
CA ASP A 81 -7.15 18.09 13.16
C ASP A 81 -7.16 16.59 12.79
N ILE A 82 -7.62 15.72 13.70
CA ILE A 82 -7.69 14.26 13.44
C ILE A 82 -8.63 13.94 12.27
N VAL A 83 -9.81 14.55 12.23
CA VAL A 83 -10.77 14.41 11.13
C VAL A 83 -10.17 14.89 9.81
N THR A 84 -9.50 16.04 9.83
CA THR A 84 -8.89 16.62 8.63
C THR A 84 -7.78 15.72 8.11
N GLN A 85 -6.87 15.28 8.99
CA GLN A 85 -5.76 14.41 8.62
C GLN A 85 -6.23 13.02 8.18
N SER A 86 -7.19 12.41 8.86
CA SER A 86 -7.72 11.11 8.48
C SER A 86 -8.39 11.13 7.11
N THR A 87 -9.09 12.22 6.78
CA THR A 87 -9.69 12.43 5.45
C THR A 87 -8.61 12.53 4.37
N VAL A 88 -7.53 13.28 4.62
CA VAL A 88 -6.40 13.38 3.69
C VAL A 88 -5.72 12.02 3.51
N LEU A 89 -5.46 11.30 4.60
CA LEU A 89 -4.86 9.97 4.55
C LEU A 89 -5.73 8.97 3.79
N HIS A 90 -7.04 8.97 4.04
CA HIS A 90 -8.02 8.13 3.35
C HIS A 90 -8.00 8.41 1.85
N ARG A 91 -8.13 9.68 1.45
CA ARG A 91 -8.09 10.10 0.04
C ARG A 91 -6.77 9.74 -0.64
N ASP A 92 -5.65 9.92 0.05
CA ASP A 92 -4.31 9.74 -0.52
C ASP A 92 -3.90 8.26 -0.58
N THR A 93 -4.60 7.36 0.12
CA THR A 93 -4.33 5.92 0.16
C THR A 93 -5.20 5.15 -0.86
N PRO A 94 -4.63 4.26 -1.69
CA PRO A 94 -5.43 3.41 -2.58
C PRO A 94 -6.43 2.55 -1.80
N PRO A 95 -7.68 2.38 -2.27
CA PRO A 95 -8.72 1.63 -1.56
C PRO A 95 -8.28 0.23 -1.11
N SER A 96 -7.62 -0.53 -2.01
CA SER A 96 -7.15 -1.90 -1.74
C SER A 96 -6.10 -2.00 -0.64
N CYS A 97 -5.37 -0.93 -0.33
CA CYS A 97 -4.45 -0.89 0.81
C CYS A 97 -5.16 -0.97 2.16
N SER A 98 -6.46 -0.67 2.19
CA SER A 98 -7.32 -0.81 3.37
C SER A 98 -8.29 -1.99 3.26
N TYR A 99 -8.12 -2.87 2.26
CA TYR A 99 -9.05 -3.96 2.00
C TYR A 99 -9.25 -4.87 3.21
N ARG A 100 -10.51 -5.24 3.48
CA ARG A 100 -10.89 -6.17 4.54
C ARG A 100 -11.89 -7.18 3.99
N VAL A 101 -11.61 -8.47 4.22
CA VAL A 101 -12.43 -9.61 3.76
C VAL A 101 -13.92 -9.49 4.10
N HIS A 102 -14.23 -8.87 5.25
CA HIS A 102 -15.59 -8.75 5.76
C HIS A 102 -16.16 -7.32 5.67
N GLN A 103 -15.62 -6.47 4.79
CA GLN A 103 -16.19 -5.14 4.59
C GLN A 103 -17.57 -5.23 3.91
N PRO A 104 -18.54 -4.38 4.29
CA PRO A 104 -19.91 -4.46 3.80
C PRO A 104 -20.13 -3.93 2.37
N ASP A 105 -19.19 -3.17 1.80
CA ASP A 105 -19.35 -2.47 0.51
C ASP A 105 -18.57 -3.10 -0.65
N PHE A 106 -19.24 -3.19 -1.81
CA PHE A 106 -18.76 -3.50 -3.17
C PHE A 106 -17.37 -4.14 -3.23
N ALA A 107 -17.29 -5.45 -3.02
CA ALA A 107 -16.12 -6.21 -3.43
C ALA A 107 -15.93 -5.97 -4.93
N ASP A 108 -14.81 -5.36 -5.31
CA ASP A 108 -14.40 -5.26 -6.70
C ASP A 108 -14.38 -6.68 -7.28
N THR A 109 -15.33 -6.97 -8.18
CA THR A 109 -15.47 -8.29 -8.80
C THR A 109 -14.48 -8.49 -9.94
N SER A 110 -13.66 -7.49 -10.24
CA SER A 110 -12.56 -7.61 -11.19
C SER A 110 -11.64 -8.75 -10.78
N LEU A 111 -11.23 -9.57 -11.75
CA LEU A 111 -10.19 -10.58 -11.58
C LEU A 111 -8.85 -10.01 -11.10
N LEU A 112 -8.65 -8.69 -11.23
CA LEU A 112 -7.44 -7.98 -10.82
C LEU A 112 -7.54 -7.41 -9.40
N ALA A 113 -8.67 -7.62 -8.72
CA ALA A 113 -8.89 -7.22 -7.33
C ALA A 113 -8.20 -8.18 -6.35
N ILE A 114 -8.33 -7.90 -5.05
CA ILE A 114 -7.91 -8.83 -3.99
C ILE A 114 -9.14 -9.66 -3.60
N HIS A 115 -9.09 -10.97 -3.79
CA HIS A 115 -10.19 -11.85 -3.37
C HIS A 115 -9.92 -12.49 -2.01
N LYS A 116 -10.98 -13.04 -1.41
CA LYS A 116 -10.91 -13.64 -0.07
C LYS A 116 -10.05 -14.90 -0.08
N GLU A 117 -10.11 -15.66 -1.16
CA GLU A 117 -9.40 -16.91 -1.39
C GLU A 117 -7.88 -16.70 -1.43
N ASP A 118 -7.44 -15.51 -1.83
CA ASP A 118 -6.02 -15.14 -1.97
C ASP A 118 -5.36 -14.72 -0.64
N ILE A 119 -6.13 -14.62 0.44
CA ILE A 119 -5.67 -14.08 1.71
C ILE A 119 -5.32 -15.19 2.70
N ASP A 120 -4.03 -15.46 2.83
CA ASP A 120 -3.48 -16.20 3.97
C ASP A 120 -3.31 -15.26 5.18
N LEU A 121 -4.09 -15.51 6.24
CA LEU A 121 -4.02 -14.75 7.49
C LEU A 121 -2.65 -14.82 8.16
N GLN A 122 -1.94 -15.95 8.08
CA GLN A 122 -0.61 -16.06 8.69
C GLN A 122 0.40 -15.21 7.93
N ALA A 123 0.35 -15.24 6.59
CA ALA A 123 1.16 -14.37 5.75
C ALA A 123 0.86 -12.88 6.04
N ARG A 124 -0.43 -12.51 6.12
CA ARG A 124 -0.86 -11.12 6.41
C ARG A 124 -0.35 -10.57 7.73
N ARG A 125 -0.24 -11.40 8.77
CA ARG A 125 0.32 -10.97 10.07
C ARG A 125 1.81 -10.66 10.01
N MET A 126 2.51 -11.20 9.01
CA MET A 126 3.94 -10.98 8.79
C MET A 126 4.21 -9.84 7.81
N GLU A 127 3.19 -9.34 7.12
CA GLU A 127 3.30 -8.19 6.22
C GLU A 127 3.57 -6.91 7.03
N ARG A 128 4.59 -6.16 6.63
CA ARG A 128 4.95 -4.87 7.25
C ARG A 128 4.47 -3.66 6.46
N LEU A 129 3.93 -3.90 5.27
CA LEU A 129 3.59 -2.88 4.29
C LEU A 129 2.21 -3.18 3.70
N PRO A 130 1.44 -2.14 3.35
CA PRO A 130 0.15 -2.32 2.70
C PRO A 130 0.29 -2.95 1.31
N ILE A 131 -0.71 -3.74 0.93
CA ILE A 131 -0.81 -4.37 -0.38
C ILE A 131 -1.76 -3.57 -1.27
N ILE A 132 -1.39 -3.36 -2.53
CA ILE A 132 -2.22 -2.74 -3.54
C ILE A 132 -2.65 -3.78 -4.57
N SER A 133 -3.94 -3.79 -4.92
CA SER A 133 -4.48 -4.62 -5.99
C SER A 133 -4.00 -4.16 -7.37
N LEU A 134 -3.99 -5.06 -8.33
CA LEU A 134 -3.67 -4.69 -9.71
C LEU A 134 -4.79 -3.83 -10.32
N SER A 135 -6.05 -4.04 -9.93
CA SER A 135 -7.20 -3.18 -10.28
C SER A 135 -6.95 -1.71 -9.90
N ASP A 136 -6.52 -1.45 -8.66
CA ASP A 136 -6.18 -0.09 -8.22
C ASP A 136 -4.96 0.48 -8.95
N VAL A 137 -3.93 -0.33 -9.24
CA VAL A 137 -2.80 0.12 -10.04
C VAL A 137 -3.26 0.54 -11.44
N CYS A 138 -4.14 -0.23 -12.07
CA CYS A 138 -4.67 0.10 -13.39
C CYS A 138 -5.51 1.38 -13.35
N ARG A 139 -6.43 1.49 -12.39
CA ARG A 139 -7.29 2.66 -12.19
C ARG A 139 -6.48 3.93 -11.92
N LEU A 140 -5.48 3.87 -11.04
CA LEU A 140 -4.68 5.04 -10.64
C LEU A 140 -3.65 5.46 -11.69
N ASN A 141 -3.19 4.53 -12.54
CA ASN A 141 -2.21 4.81 -13.60
C ASN A 141 -2.83 4.85 -15.01
N ARG A 142 -4.18 4.81 -15.11
CA ARG A 142 -4.95 4.77 -16.36
C ARG A 142 -4.46 3.71 -17.34
N ILE A 143 -4.10 2.53 -16.83
CA ILE A 143 -3.71 1.39 -17.66
C ILE A 143 -4.99 0.83 -18.28
N LYS A 144 -5.04 0.81 -19.62
CA LYS A 144 -6.18 0.33 -20.38
C LYS A 144 -6.21 -1.19 -20.40
N SER A 145 -7.40 -1.74 -20.56
CA SER A 145 -7.63 -3.18 -20.69
C SER A 145 -6.82 -3.82 -21.83
N SER A 146 -6.64 -3.09 -22.94
CA SER A 146 -5.85 -3.53 -24.09
C SER A 146 -4.35 -3.70 -23.80
N THR A 147 -3.87 -3.28 -22.62
CA THR A 147 -2.49 -3.49 -22.20
C THR A 147 -2.22 -4.95 -21.82
N PHE A 148 -3.22 -5.68 -21.34
CA PHE A 148 -3.08 -7.08 -20.96
C PHE A 148 -3.46 -7.98 -22.13
N ILE A 149 -2.60 -8.93 -22.46
CA ILE A 149 -2.80 -9.90 -23.54
C ILE A 149 -3.08 -11.25 -22.89
N GLY A 150 -4.21 -11.89 -23.15
CA GLY A 150 -4.53 -13.17 -22.50
C GLY A 150 -5.07 -14.24 -23.43
N ASN A 151 -4.89 -15.51 -23.03
CA ASN A 151 -5.47 -16.66 -23.73
C ASN A 151 -6.91 -16.99 -23.28
N PHE A 152 -7.44 -16.33 -22.24
CA PHE A 152 -8.74 -16.66 -21.65
C PHE A 152 -9.81 -15.56 -21.65
N THR A 153 -9.57 -14.38 -22.21
CA THR A 153 -10.58 -13.30 -22.13
C THR A 153 -11.16 -12.99 -23.50
N GLY A 154 -12.07 -13.88 -23.90
CA GLY A 154 -13.23 -13.48 -24.70
C GLY A 154 -14.26 -12.65 -23.90
N GLU A 155 -13.98 -12.35 -22.63
CA GLU A 155 -14.68 -11.31 -21.88
C GLU A 155 -13.93 -9.98 -22.04
N GLU A 156 -14.65 -8.94 -22.46
CA GLU A 156 -14.17 -7.57 -22.38
C GLU A 156 -13.78 -7.30 -20.93
N PHE A 157 -12.49 -7.11 -20.68
CA PHE A 157 -12.04 -6.51 -19.43
C PHE A 157 -12.66 -5.11 -19.35
N GLU A 158 -13.84 -4.98 -18.74
CA GLU A 158 -14.33 -3.69 -18.27
C GLU A 158 -13.48 -3.31 -17.05
N ILE A 159 -12.34 -2.65 -17.31
CA ILE A 159 -11.74 -1.82 -16.28
C ILE A 159 -12.72 -0.66 -16.11
N VAL A 160 -13.40 -0.67 -14.96
CA VAL A 160 -14.36 0.34 -14.50
C VAL A 160 -13.98 1.72 -14.99
N ASP A 161 -14.96 2.38 -15.62
CA ASP A 161 -14.88 3.67 -16.29
C ASP A 161 -13.93 4.67 -15.61
N ASP A 162 -13.25 5.44 -16.47
CA ASP A 162 -12.45 6.60 -16.12
C ASP A 162 -13.20 7.44 -15.07
N ILE A 163 -12.63 7.57 -13.88
CA ILE A 163 -13.03 8.64 -12.96
C ILE A 163 -12.54 9.93 -13.62
N GLU A 164 -13.42 10.53 -14.44
CA GLU A 164 -13.25 11.87 -14.97
C GLU A 164 -12.97 12.81 -13.78
N SER A 165 -11.88 13.58 -13.87
CA SER A 165 -11.48 14.64 -12.93
C SER A 165 -10.49 14.32 -11.78
N LEU A 166 -9.38 13.64 -12.09
CA LEU A 166 -8.12 14.00 -11.41
C LEU A 166 -7.08 14.38 -12.45
N ALA A 167 -6.59 15.62 -12.39
CA ALA A 167 -5.47 16.09 -13.18
C ALA A 167 -4.36 15.02 -13.17
N THR A 168 -3.67 14.84 -14.30
CA THR A 168 -2.61 13.84 -14.54
C THR A 168 -1.42 14.05 -13.59
N ILE A 169 -1.60 13.74 -12.33
CA ILE A 169 -0.55 13.63 -11.34
C ILE A 169 -0.10 12.18 -11.46
N GLU A 170 1.15 11.95 -11.87
CA GLU A 170 1.81 10.64 -11.79
C GLU A 170 1.84 10.22 -10.30
N ARG A 171 0.73 9.63 -9.83
CA ARG A 171 0.47 9.34 -8.42
C ARG A 171 1.26 8.12 -7.95
N LEU A 172 1.55 7.21 -8.88
CA LEU A 172 2.30 5.99 -8.65
C LEU A 172 3.68 6.05 -9.30
N LEU A 173 4.67 5.42 -8.67
CA LEU A 173 5.90 4.95 -9.30
C LEU A 173 5.93 3.43 -9.13
N ILE A 174 5.85 2.70 -10.23
CA ILE A 174 5.94 1.23 -10.21
C ILE A 174 7.42 0.85 -10.30
N VAL A 175 7.88 0.04 -9.35
CA VAL A 175 9.22 -0.52 -9.28
C VAL A 175 9.12 -2.01 -9.50
N ASP A 176 9.53 -2.47 -10.68
CA ASP A 176 9.63 -3.89 -10.99
C ASP A 176 10.96 -4.42 -10.45
N CYS A 177 10.90 -5.26 -9.42
CA CYS A 177 12.09 -5.79 -8.73
C CYS A 177 12.61 -7.12 -9.31
N ARG A 178 12.04 -7.59 -10.42
CA ARG A 178 12.51 -8.80 -11.12
C ARG A 178 13.83 -8.53 -11.86
N ASP A 179 14.48 -9.61 -12.28
CA ASP A 179 15.71 -9.56 -13.06
C ASP A 179 15.46 -8.91 -14.44
N GLU A 180 16.49 -8.31 -15.04
CA GLU A 180 16.34 -7.55 -16.31
C GLU A 180 15.75 -8.38 -17.46
N ALA A 181 15.99 -9.69 -17.47
CA ALA A 181 15.41 -10.59 -18.47
C ALA A 181 13.89 -10.66 -18.34
N ASP A 182 13.37 -10.88 -17.12
CA ASP A 182 11.93 -10.94 -16.82
C ASP A 182 11.24 -9.59 -17.06
N PHE A 183 11.96 -8.47 -16.83
CA PHE A 183 11.45 -7.13 -17.12
C PHE A 183 11.28 -6.89 -18.63
N LYS A 184 12.22 -7.39 -19.45
CA LYS A 184 12.20 -7.22 -20.90
C LYS A 184 11.12 -8.06 -21.59
N THR A 185 10.73 -9.19 -21.02
CA THR A 185 9.63 -9.99 -21.59
C THR A 185 8.32 -9.22 -21.50
N GLY A 186 8.04 -8.58 -20.36
CA GLY A 186 6.88 -7.70 -20.22
C GLY A 186 6.76 -7.13 -18.82
N THR A 187 6.29 -5.89 -18.70
CA THR A 187 6.14 -5.18 -17.42
C THR A 187 5.00 -4.17 -17.48
N LEU A 188 4.62 -3.62 -16.33
CA LEU A 188 3.55 -2.62 -16.25
C LEU A 188 3.99 -1.30 -16.90
N PRO A 189 3.12 -0.61 -17.66
CA PRO A 189 3.45 0.66 -18.29
C PRO A 189 3.98 1.70 -17.30
N GLY A 190 5.12 2.32 -17.64
CA GLY A 190 5.77 3.33 -16.81
C GLY A 190 6.59 2.78 -15.63
N ALA A 191 6.68 1.46 -15.47
CA ALA A 191 7.52 0.85 -14.45
C ALA A 191 9.01 1.11 -14.70
N ILE A 192 9.77 1.24 -13.61
CA ILE A 192 11.23 1.21 -13.62
C ILE A 192 11.73 -0.16 -13.17
N ASN A 193 12.77 -0.67 -13.81
CA ASN A 193 13.41 -1.90 -13.36
C ASN A 193 14.49 -1.61 -12.32
N LEU A 194 14.39 -2.29 -11.17
CA LEU A 194 15.39 -2.32 -10.10
C LEU A 194 15.50 -3.75 -9.57
N PRO A 195 16.29 -4.64 -10.21
CA PRO A 195 16.40 -6.03 -9.79
C PRO A 195 16.87 -6.18 -8.33
N SER A 196 16.18 -7.01 -7.54
CA SER A 196 16.45 -7.19 -6.10
C SER A 196 17.90 -7.57 -5.78
N LYS A 197 18.53 -8.37 -6.66
CA LYS A 197 19.88 -8.92 -6.47
C LYS A 197 20.99 -7.91 -6.71
N THR A 198 20.76 -6.92 -7.57
CA THR A 198 21.82 -6.02 -8.05
C THR A 198 21.61 -4.56 -7.67
N SER A 199 20.40 -4.18 -7.26
CA SER A 199 20.04 -2.77 -7.02
C SER A 199 20.54 -2.21 -5.70
N PHE A 200 20.99 -3.06 -4.79
CA PHE A 200 21.45 -2.64 -3.47
C PHE A 200 22.86 -3.14 -3.21
N GLU A 201 23.57 -2.41 -2.36
CA GLU A 201 24.85 -2.84 -1.80
C GLU A 201 24.56 -3.51 -0.45
N ASP A 202 25.23 -4.63 -0.21
CA ASP A 202 25.11 -5.32 1.06
C ASP A 202 25.82 -4.51 2.16
N PRO A 203 25.26 -4.49 3.38
CA PRO A 203 25.85 -3.76 4.49
C PRO A 203 27.26 -4.29 4.77
N THR A 204 28.20 -3.38 4.96
CA THR A 204 29.59 -3.67 5.32
C THR A 204 29.85 -3.29 6.77
N SER A 205 30.99 -3.71 7.32
CA SER A 205 31.41 -3.29 8.68
C SER A 205 31.50 -1.76 8.83
N GLU A 206 31.73 -1.03 7.72
CA GLU A 206 31.81 0.43 7.70
C GLU A 206 30.45 1.09 7.48
N VAL A 207 29.57 0.47 6.68
CA VAL A 207 28.22 0.98 6.38
C VAL A 207 27.18 -0.05 6.82
N PRO A 208 26.60 0.09 8.02
CA PRO A 208 25.72 -0.93 8.61
C PRO A 208 24.32 -0.99 7.97
N ILE A 209 24.01 -0.08 7.04
CA ILE A 209 22.70 -0.01 6.36
C ILE A 209 22.93 -0.24 4.86
N SER A 210 22.12 -1.12 4.26
CA SER A 210 22.18 -1.35 2.81
C SER A 210 21.90 -0.05 2.04
N THR A 211 22.75 0.31 1.09
CA THR A 211 22.59 1.48 0.22
C THR A 211 22.01 1.09 -1.13
N LEU A 212 21.34 2.03 -1.78
CA LEU A 212 20.82 1.84 -3.13
C LEU A 212 21.91 2.17 -4.15
N ARG A 213 22.18 1.28 -5.11
CA ARG A 213 23.19 1.51 -6.14
C ARG A 213 22.78 2.66 -7.09
N PRO A 214 23.72 3.54 -7.48
CA PRO A 214 23.45 4.57 -8.47
C PRO A 214 23.09 3.97 -9.84
N SER A 215 21.95 4.39 -10.39
CA SER A 215 21.44 4.03 -11.72
C SER A 215 20.38 5.06 -12.13
N LEU A 216 20.00 5.09 -13.41
CA LEU A 216 18.92 5.96 -13.86
C LEU A 216 17.59 5.64 -13.15
N SER A 217 17.31 4.36 -12.92
CA SER A 217 16.14 3.91 -12.16
C SER A 217 16.20 4.36 -10.70
N SER A 218 17.37 4.30 -10.05
CA SER A 218 17.50 4.76 -8.67
C SER A 218 17.35 6.27 -8.53
N ILE A 219 17.81 7.06 -9.52
CA ILE A 219 17.54 8.51 -9.57
C ILE A 219 16.04 8.80 -9.66
N LYS A 220 15.31 8.07 -10.52
CA LYS A 220 13.84 8.20 -10.60
C LYS A 220 13.17 7.85 -9.27
N LEU A 221 13.58 6.77 -8.62
CA LEU A 221 13.08 6.37 -7.30
C LEU A 221 13.34 7.45 -6.24
N ILE A 222 14.55 8.03 -6.22
CA ILE A 222 14.92 9.12 -5.30
C ILE A 222 14.03 10.35 -5.56
N SER A 223 13.79 10.72 -6.82
CA SER A 223 12.95 11.86 -7.19
C SER A 223 11.47 11.69 -6.80
N ALA A 224 11.00 10.45 -6.71
CA ALA A 224 9.63 10.12 -6.32
C ALA A 224 9.42 10.05 -4.79
N ARG A 225 10.50 10.11 -4.01
CA ARG A 225 10.46 9.94 -2.54
C ARG A 225 9.56 10.99 -1.89
N GLY A 226 8.46 10.54 -1.28
CA GLY A 226 7.50 11.39 -0.56
C GLY A 226 6.44 12.05 -1.45
N SER A 227 6.72 12.23 -2.74
CA SER A 227 5.78 12.84 -3.71
C SER A 227 4.82 11.81 -4.32
N ARG A 228 5.25 10.57 -4.51
CA ARG A 228 4.44 9.49 -5.13
C ARG A 228 4.27 8.30 -4.20
N ILE A 229 3.29 7.45 -4.50
CA ILE A 229 3.16 6.11 -3.93
C ILE A 229 4.11 5.20 -4.71
N ILE A 230 4.97 4.49 -4.00
CA ILE A 230 5.93 3.55 -4.59
C ILE A 230 5.30 2.16 -4.53
N VAL A 231 5.01 1.59 -5.69
CA VAL A 231 4.45 0.24 -5.82
C VAL A 231 5.58 -0.72 -6.18
N VAL A 232 5.91 -1.64 -5.29
CA VAL A 232 6.93 -2.67 -5.56
C VAL A 232 6.26 -3.90 -6.15
N ALA A 233 6.63 -4.24 -7.38
CA ALA A 233 6.12 -5.36 -8.15
C ALA A 233 7.22 -6.42 -8.33
N GLY A 234 7.11 -7.51 -7.58
CA GLY A 234 8.00 -8.67 -7.70
C GLY A 234 7.35 -9.84 -8.44
N LYS A 235 8.03 -10.99 -8.45
CA LYS A 235 7.45 -12.24 -9.00
C LYS A 235 6.15 -12.60 -8.28
N ASP A 236 6.20 -12.53 -6.96
CA ASP A 236 5.06 -12.69 -6.06
C ASP A 236 5.11 -11.62 -4.96
N THR A 237 4.12 -11.64 -4.06
CA THR A 237 4.06 -10.71 -2.92
C THR A 237 5.26 -10.83 -1.97
N ARG A 238 5.84 -12.02 -1.81
CA ARG A 238 6.97 -12.25 -0.89
C ARG A 238 8.25 -11.63 -1.42
N ASP A 239 8.52 -11.80 -2.71
CA ASP A 239 9.63 -11.16 -3.42
C ASP A 239 9.52 -9.63 -3.33
N GLY A 240 8.32 -9.09 -3.59
CA GLY A 240 8.03 -7.66 -3.42
C GLY A 240 8.24 -7.17 -1.98
N GLN A 241 7.81 -7.95 -0.98
CA GLN A 241 7.99 -7.59 0.43
C GLN A 241 9.48 -7.51 0.81
N ALA A 242 10.29 -8.49 0.42
CA ALA A 242 11.72 -8.49 0.72
C ALA A 242 12.44 -7.26 0.14
N PHE A 243 12.09 -6.84 -1.07
CA PHE A 243 12.62 -5.62 -1.68
C PHE A 243 12.12 -4.36 -0.96
N ALA A 244 10.82 -4.28 -0.70
CA ALA A 244 10.20 -3.11 -0.10
C ALA A 244 10.66 -2.87 1.35
N GLU A 245 10.98 -3.91 2.11
CA GLU A 245 11.57 -3.80 3.45
C GLU A 245 12.95 -3.12 3.43
N ARG A 246 13.76 -3.33 2.37
CA ARG A 246 15.04 -2.62 2.18
C ARG A 246 14.82 -1.14 1.86
N LEU A 247 13.78 -0.81 1.07
CA LEU A 247 13.40 0.58 0.87
C LEU A 247 12.87 1.23 2.16
N LEU A 248 12.12 0.48 2.96
CA LEU A 248 11.61 0.94 4.24
C LEU A 248 12.75 1.26 5.21
N SER A 249 13.80 0.42 5.28
CA SER A 249 14.98 0.68 6.13
C SER A 249 15.78 1.91 5.68
N LEU A 250 15.75 2.23 4.38
CA LEU A 250 16.27 3.47 3.80
C LEU A 250 15.37 4.69 4.02
N GLY A 251 14.21 4.51 4.66
CA GLY A 251 13.26 5.56 5.01
C GLY A 251 12.42 6.07 3.84
N TYR A 252 12.15 5.23 2.83
CA TYR A 252 11.20 5.57 1.78
C TYR A 252 9.77 5.52 2.34
N PRO A 253 8.99 6.61 2.28
CA PRO A 253 7.59 6.61 2.69
C PRO A 253 6.68 6.11 1.55
N LYS A 254 5.38 5.93 1.83
CA LYS A 254 4.34 5.60 0.84
C LYS A 254 4.65 4.34 0.00
N LEU A 255 5.24 3.33 0.64
CA LEU A 255 5.54 2.04 0.02
C LEU A 255 4.29 1.14 0.05
N THR A 256 4.03 0.45 -1.06
CA THR A 256 2.99 -0.56 -1.22
C THR A 256 3.56 -1.74 -2.01
N ILE A 257 3.01 -2.93 -1.81
CA ILE A 257 3.42 -4.15 -2.53
C ILE A 257 2.30 -4.56 -3.48
N LEU A 258 2.63 -4.91 -4.72
CA LEU A 258 1.65 -5.43 -5.67
C LEU A 258 1.13 -6.81 -5.21
N HIS A 259 -0.19 -6.94 -5.08
CA HIS A 259 -0.83 -8.21 -4.73
C HIS A 259 -0.53 -9.29 -5.79
N GLY A 260 -0.06 -10.46 -5.33
CA GLY A 260 0.22 -11.61 -6.18
C GLY A 260 1.41 -11.45 -7.15
N GLY A 261 1.97 -10.25 -7.28
CA GLY A 261 3.08 -9.95 -8.20
C GLY A 261 2.72 -10.24 -9.67
N PHE A 262 3.74 -10.46 -10.49
CA PHE A 262 3.53 -10.86 -11.89
C PHE A 262 3.00 -12.30 -12.05
N ASN A 263 3.19 -13.16 -11.06
CA ASN A 263 2.65 -14.53 -11.08
C ASN A 263 1.12 -14.55 -11.10
N LEU A 264 0.46 -13.56 -10.48
CA LEU A 264 -1.00 -13.42 -10.53
C LEU A 264 -1.49 -13.24 -11.97
N LEU A 265 -0.85 -12.36 -12.74
CA LEU A 265 -1.15 -12.17 -14.16
C LEU A 265 -1.03 -13.48 -14.94
N SER A 266 0.09 -14.19 -14.75
CA SER A 266 0.31 -15.48 -15.38
C SER A 266 -0.74 -16.52 -14.99
N SER A 267 -1.18 -16.56 -13.73
CA SER A 267 -2.24 -17.48 -13.27
C SER A 267 -3.61 -17.16 -13.84
N LEU A 268 -3.87 -15.88 -14.17
CA LEU A 268 -5.07 -15.43 -14.86
C LEU A 268 -4.99 -15.65 -16.37
N GLY A 269 -3.88 -16.21 -16.88
CA GLY A 269 -3.63 -16.39 -18.30
C GLY A 269 -3.43 -15.06 -19.05
N ALA A 270 -3.07 -13.99 -18.34
CA ALA A 270 -2.74 -12.69 -18.88
C ALA A 270 -1.21 -12.47 -18.88
N THR A 271 -0.71 -11.85 -19.94
CA THR A 271 0.68 -11.47 -20.13
C THR A 271 0.77 -10.00 -20.51
N LEU A 272 1.90 -9.41 -20.16
CA LEU A 272 2.32 -8.08 -20.61
C LEU A 272 3.38 -8.20 -21.71
N GLU A 273 3.64 -9.43 -22.17
CA GLU A 273 4.55 -9.71 -23.27
C GLU A 273 3.99 -9.13 -24.56
N LEU A 274 4.82 -8.37 -25.27
CA LEU A 274 4.49 -7.95 -26.63
C LEU A 274 4.47 -9.22 -27.49
N PRO A 275 3.44 -9.47 -28.30
CA PRO A 275 3.44 -10.62 -29.19
C PRO A 275 4.65 -10.46 -30.10
N ASP A 276 5.48 -11.50 -30.19
CA ASP A 276 6.53 -11.55 -31.19
C ASP A 276 5.87 -11.17 -32.53
N LEU A 277 6.34 -10.08 -33.14
CA LEU A 277 6.09 -9.83 -34.54
C LEU A 277 6.64 -11.06 -35.25
N ARG A 278 5.78 -12.05 -35.53
CA ARG A 278 6.11 -13.13 -36.43
C ARG A 278 6.56 -12.42 -37.70
N GLU A 279 7.84 -12.55 -38.02
CA GLU A 279 8.35 -12.27 -39.34
C GLU A 279 7.60 -13.24 -40.27
N ASP A 280 6.45 -12.77 -40.77
CA ASP A 280 5.71 -13.42 -41.83
C ASP A 280 6.68 -13.53 -43.01
N SER A 281 7.15 -14.76 -43.21
CA SER A 281 8.06 -15.19 -44.27
C SER A 281 7.28 -15.43 -45.56
#